data_AF-A0A818H5L9-F1
#
_entry.id   AF-A0A818H5L9-F1
#
_cell.length_a   1.000
_cell.length_b   1.000
_cell.length_c   1.000
_cell.angle_alpha   90.00
_cell.angle_beta   90.00
_cell.angle_gamma   90.00
#
_symmetry.space_group_name_H-M   'P 1'
#
loop_
_entity.id
_entity.type
_entity.pdbx_description
1 polymer ?
#
loop_
_entity_poly.entity_id
_entity_poly.type
_entity_poly.pdbx_seq_one_letter_code
_entity_poly.pdbx_strand_id
1 'polypeptide(L)'
;MKRRERKHDRRELFCIGVTMADIYPGSGWNFVYGLASIDDGIGIYSFSRLDPSFPDTATAGPCTDQERILILKRAISVFVHEVIHLFGVEHCIYYLCLMNGANSEEEMDGQPLYLCPVCLRKMYSAMGKEKKHFNVIQMYTKISDLCERLHFKDELAWYENRLKLLNKVADD
;
A
#
# COMPACT_ATOMS: atom_id res chain seq x y z
N MET A 1 -20.57 10.79 -6.17
CA MET A 1 -20.08 9.40 -6.08
C MET A 1 -21.16 8.59 -5.37
N LYS A 2 -21.95 7.79 -6.11
CA LYS A 2 -22.94 6.90 -5.49
C LYS A 2 -22.15 5.83 -4.72
N ARG A 3 -22.44 5.66 -3.43
CA ARG A 3 -21.85 4.59 -2.62
C ARG A 3 -22.31 3.27 -3.25
N ARG A 4 -21.41 2.47 -3.81
CA ARG A 4 -21.77 1.14 -4.32
C ARG A 4 -22.27 0.33 -3.13
N GLU A 5 -23.49 -0.18 -3.22
CA GLU A 5 -24.06 -1.06 -2.21
C GLU A 5 -23.34 -2.41 -2.28
N ARG A 6 -22.87 -2.91 -1.12
CA ARG A 6 -22.23 -4.22 -1.06
C ARG A 6 -23.26 -5.29 -1.39
N LYS A 7 -22.88 -6.27 -2.21
CA LYS A 7 -23.77 -7.37 -2.58
C LYS A 7 -24.18 -8.25 -1.40
N HIS A 8 -23.38 -8.31 -0.32
CA HIS A 8 -23.58 -9.24 0.80
C HIS A 8 -23.45 -8.53 2.15
N ASP A 9 -24.31 -8.89 3.11
CA ASP A 9 -24.22 -8.47 4.51
C ASP A 9 -23.11 -9.28 5.19
N ARG A 10 -21.95 -8.66 5.40
CA ARG A 10 -20.77 -9.29 6.02
C ARG A 10 -20.44 -8.58 7.33
N ARG A 11 -20.02 -9.36 8.33
CA ARG A 11 -19.57 -8.81 9.62
C ARG A 11 -18.19 -8.17 9.50
N GLU A 12 -17.38 -8.67 8.58
CA GLU A 12 -16.02 -8.21 8.29
C GLU A 12 -16.03 -7.02 7.33
N LEU A 13 -15.10 -6.08 7.54
CA LEU A 13 -14.94 -4.95 6.63
C LEU A 13 -14.38 -5.40 5.26
N PHE A 14 -13.39 -6.29 5.28
CA PHE A 14 -12.76 -6.97 4.14
C PHE A 14 -12.00 -8.23 4.59
N CYS A 15 -11.66 -9.12 3.65
CA CYS A 15 -10.81 -10.28 3.86
C CYS A 15 -9.62 -10.26 2.88
N ILE A 16 -8.41 -10.56 3.34
CA ILE A 16 -7.22 -10.64 2.46
C ILE A 16 -6.52 -11.98 2.68
N GLY A 17 -6.42 -12.77 1.60
CA GLY A 17 -5.60 -13.96 1.55
C GLY A 17 -4.13 -13.61 1.36
N VAL A 18 -3.24 -14.29 2.08
CA VAL A 18 -1.79 -14.08 1.99
C VAL A 18 -1.13 -15.39 1.60
N THR A 19 -0.24 -15.36 0.61
CA THR A 19 0.39 -16.57 0.08
C THR A 19 1.88 -16.38 -0.23
N MET A 20 2.62 -17.48 -0.25
CA MET A 20 3.97 -17.57 -0.81
C MET A 20 3.96 -18.11 -2.25
N ALA A 21 2.80 -18.51 -2.77
CA ALA A 21 2.66 -18.99 -4.14
C ALA A 21 2.64 -17.81 -5.10
N ASP A 22 3.22 -18.00 -6.28
CA ASP A 22 3.11 -17.05 -7.37
C ASP A 22 1.68 -17.02 -7.94
N ILE A 23 1.14 -15.85 -8.23
CA ILE A 23 -0.27 -15.65 -8.57
C ILE A 23 -0.46 -14.96 -9.93
N TYR A 24 -1.47 -15.43 -10.67
CA TYR A 24 -1.75 -15.05 -12.05
C TYR A 24 -3.26 -14.84 -12.21
N PRO A 25 -3.72 -13.71 -12.79
CA PRO A 25 -5.14 -13.42 -12.92
C PRO A 25 -5.85 -14.26 -14.00
N GLY A 26 -5.10 -14.88 -14.92
CA GLY A 26 -5.64 -15.78 -15.94
C GLY A 26 -4.57 -16.30 -16.90
N SER A 27 -4.94 -17.24 -17.75
CA SER A 27 -4.05 -17.78 -18.79
C SER A 27 -3.62 -16.68 -19.76
N GLY A 28 -2.32 -16.44 -19.89
CA GLY A 28 -1.74 -15.43 -20.80
C GLY A 28 -1.41 -14.08 -20.16
N TRP A 29 -1.60 -13.93 -18.85
CA TRP A 29 -1.15 -12.77 -18.07
C TRP A 29 0.22 -13.04 -17.43
N ASN A 30 1.02 -11.99 -17.21
CA ASN A 30 2.35 -12.11 -16.61
C ASN A 30 2.28 -12.61 -15.16
N PHE A 31 1.96 -11.77 -14.18
CA PHE A 31 1.74 -12.11 -12.77
C PHE A 31 1.14 -10.88 -12.09
N VAL A 32 0.71 -11.03 -10.84
CA VAL A 32 0.34 -9.88 -9.99
C VAL A 32 0.95 -10.04 -8.60
N TYR A 33 1.29 -8.94 -7.93
CA TYR A 33 1.72 -8.98 -6.52
C TYR A 33 0.53 -9.12 -5.57
N GLY A 34 -0.63 -8.64 -6.00
CA GLY A 34 -1.90 -8.76 -5.30
C GLY A 34 -3.06 -8.50 -6.25
N LEU A 35 -4.26 -8.79 -5.79
CA LEU A 35 -5.49 -8.49 -6.50
C LEU A 35 -6.63 -8.30 -5.50
N ALA A 36 -7.40 -7.24 -5.67
CA ALA A 36 -8.58 -6.95 -4.87
C ALA A 36 -9.87 -6.93 -5.71
N SER A 37 -10.87 -7.69 -5.27
CA SER A 37 -12.26 -7.53 -5.70
C SER A 37 -12.99 -6.60 -4.74
N ILE A 38 -13.25 -5.38 -5.21
CA ILE A 38 -13.97 -4.35 -4.45
C ILE A 38 -15.41 -4.80 -4.15
N ASP A 39 -16.08 -5.36 -5.16
CA ASP A 39 -17.50 -5.73 -5.06
C ASP A 39 -17.71 -6.91 -4.08
N ASP A 40 -16.71 -7.78 -3.95
CA ASP A 40 -16.74 -8.91 -3.02
C ASP A 40 -16.06 -8.60 -1.68
N GLY A 41 -15.34 -7.48 -1.55
CA GLY A 41 -14.59 -7.13 -0.33
C GLY A 41 -13.50 -8.15 0.01
N ILE A 42 -12.88 -8.75 -1.00
CA ILE A 42 -11.83 -9.78 -0.84
C ILE A 42 -10.59 -9.35 -1.62
N GLY A 43 -9.42 -9.50 -1.03
CA GLY A 43 -8.14 -9.39 -1.71
C GLY A 43 -7.29 -10.66 -1.57
N ILE A 44 -6.28 -10.77 -2.42
CA ILE A 44 -5.17 -11.71 -2.27
C ILE A 44 -3.86 -10.96 -2.49
N TYR A 45 -2.82 -11.37 -1.78
CA TYR A 45 -1.50 -10.77 -1.86
C TYR A 45 -0.43 -11.86 -1.71
N SER A 46 0.64 -11.78 -2.51
CA SER A 46 1.73 -12.75 -2.53
C SER A 46 3.08 -12.15 -2.18
N PHE A 47 3.84 -12.88 -1.38
CA PHE A 47 5.24 -12.57 -1.08
C PHE A 47 6.24 -13.14 -2.11
N SER A 48 5.81 -14.03 -3.01
CA SER A 48 6.72 -14.84 -3.85
C SER A 48 7.75 -14.01 -4.61
N ARG A 49 7.30 -12.92 -5.25
CA ARG A 49 8.10 -12.05 -6.13
C ARG A 49 8.68 -10.82 -5.42
N LEU A 50 8.56 -10.75 -4.10
CA LEU A 50 9.10 -9.60 -3.36
C LEU A 50 10.59 -9.75 -3.06
N ASP A 51 11.07 -10.99 -3.00
CA ASP A 51 12.49 -11.33 -2.93
C ASP A 51 13.17 -10.94 -4.25
N PRO A 52 14.18 -10.05 -4.23
CA PRO A 52 14.95 -9.68 -5.43
C PRO A 52 15.66 -10.87 -6.11
N SER A 53 15.83 -11.98 -5.39
CA SER A 53 16.43 -13.21 -5.91
C SER A 53 15.43 -14.09 -6.65
N PHE A 54 14.13 -13.78 -6.62
CA PHE A 54 13.13 -14.54 -7.35
C PHE A 54 13.38 -14.50 -8.88
N PRO A 55 13.21 -15.60 -9.64
CA PRO A 55 12.81 -16.93 -9.19
C PRO A 55 13.98 -17.81 -8.72
N ASP A 56 15.23 -17.36 -8.88
CA ASP A 56 16.43 -18.13 -8.57
C ASP A 56 16.87 -17.95 -7.11
N THR A 57 15.96 -18.23 -6.17
CA THR A 57 16.27 -18.15 -4.74
C THR A 57 17.18 -19.28 -4.25
N ALA A 58 17.39 -20.32 -5.07
CA ALA A 58 18.17 -21.50 -4.70
C ALA A 58 19.68 -21.25 -4.73
N THR A 59 20.14 -20.32 -5.57
CA THR A 59 21.54 -19.91 -5.68
C THR A 59 21.86 -18.64 -4.88
N ALA A 60 20.83 -17.99 -4.34
CA ALA A 60 20.97 -16.78 -3.55
C ALA A 60 21.78 -17.03 -2.28
N GLY A 61 22.68 -16.09 -1.97
CA GLY A 61 23.35 -16.05 -0.68
C GLY A 61 22.37 -15.73 0.46
N PRO A 62 22.87 -15.67 1.71
CA PRO A 62 22.04 -15.21 2.82
C PRO A 62 21.55 -13.77 2.56
N CYS A 63 20.26 -13.54 2.79
CA CYS A 63 19.63 -12.21 2.65
C CYS A 63 20.40 -11.14 3.43
N THR A 64 20.85 -10.12 2.72
CA THR A 64 21.49 -8.93 3.29
C THR A 64 20.49 -8.07 4.05
N ASP A 65 20.99 -7.16 4.89
CA ASP A 65 20.14 -6.18 5.58
C ASP A 65 19.41 -5.28 4.57
N GLN A 66 20.05 -4.88 3.46
CA GLN A 66 19.41 -4.05 2.44
C GLN A 66 18.28 -4.81 1.73
N GLU A 67 18.49 -6.06 1.35
CA GLU A 67 17.45 -6.90 0.73
C GLU A 67 16.29 -7.11 1.69
N ARG A 68 16.55 -7.36 2.98
CA ARG A 68 15.47 -7.49 3.98
C ARG A 68 14.64 -6.22 4.07
N ILE A 69 15.28 -5.05 4.09
CA ILE A 69 14.59 -3.75 4.12
C ILE A 69 13.75 -3.57 2.85
N LEU A 70 14.29 -3.91 1.67
CA LEU A 70 13.59 -3.83 0.40
C LEU A 70 12.36 -4.76 0.36
N ILE A 71 12.52 -6.03 0.74
CA ILE A 71 11.43 -7.02 0.80
C ILE A 71 10.32 -6.52 1.73
N LEU A 72 10.66 -6.01 2.91
CA LEU A 72 9.69 -5.45 3.85
C LEU A 72 8.97 -4.23 3.28
N LYS A 73 9.70 -3.35 2.59
CA LYS A 73 9.11 -2.17 1.94
C LYS A 73 8.12 -2.59 0.86
N ARG A 74 8.54 -3.48 -0.07
CA ARG A 74 7.68 -4.05 -1.11
C ARG A 74 6.43 -4.69 -0.51
N ALA A 75 6.60 -5.47 0.55
CA ALA A 75 5.49 -6.16 1.21
C ALA A 75 4.46 -5.21 1.80
N ILE A 76 4.91 -4.18 2.52
CA ILE A 76 4.03 -3.16 3.10
C ILE A 76 3.36 -2.35 1.98
N SER A 77 4.11 -1.93 0.95
CA SER A 77 3.58 -1.18 -0.18
C SER A 77 2.43 -1.91 -0.85
N VAL A 78 2.66 -3.16 -1.28
CA VAL A 78 1.65 -3.94 -2.00
C VAL A 78 0.47 -4.25 -1.10
N PHE A 79 0.70 -4.68 0.14
CA PHE A 79 -0.42 -4.99 1.05
C PHE A 79 -1.32 -3.77 1.28
N VAL A 80 -0.72 -2.59 1.53
CA VAL A 80 -1.48 -1.36 1.73
C VAL A 80 -2.18 -0.94 0.43
N HIS A 81 -1.54 -1.12 -0.73
CA HIS A 81 -2.15 -0.88 -2.04
C HIS A 81 -3.45 -1.69 -2.22
N GLU A 82 -3.39 -3.01 -1.98
CA GLU A 82 -4.57 -3.89 -2.09
C GLU A 82 -5.65 -3.55 -1.06
N VAL A 83 -5.27 -3.21 0.19
CA VAL A 83 -6.22 -2.76 1.21
C VAL A 83 -6.95 -1.49 0.73
N ILE A 84 -6.23 -0.54 0.13
CA ILE A 84 -6.81 0.71 -0.35
C ILE A 84 -7.75 0.48 -1.53
N HIS A 85 -7.47 -0.49 -2.41
CA HIS A 85 -8.44 -0.94 -3.40
C HIS A 85 -9.77 -1.37 -2.77
N LEU A 86 -9.75 -2.08 -1.64
CA LEU A 86 -10.97 -2.51 -0.92
C LEU A 86 -11.80 -1.34 -0.35
N PHE A 87 -11.22 -0.14 -0.25
CA PHE A 87 -11.95 1.11 0.05
C PHE A 87 -12.56 1.79 -1.20
N GLY A 88 -12.45 1.15 -2.37
CA GLY A 88 -12.99 1.66 -3.64
C GLY A 88 -12.08 2.65 -4.36
N VAL A 89 -10.78 2.66 -4.04
CA VAL A 89 -9.80 3.56 -4.66
C VAL A 89 -9.07 2.83 -5.77
N GLU A 90 -9.31 3.23 -7.02
CA GLU A 90 -8.59 2.72 -8.19
C GLU A 90 -7.18 3.32 -8.32
N HIS A 91 -6.38 2.77 -9.25
CA HIS A 91 -5.04 3.26 -9.56
C HIS A 91 -5.02 4.78 -9.78
N CYS A 92 -3.97 5.43 -9.26
CA CYS A 92 -3.73 6.84 -9.40
C CYS A 92 -2.89 7.13 -10.64
N ILE A 93 -3.36 8.07 -11.47
CA ILE A 93 -2.64 8.56 -12.64
C ILE A 93 -2.23 10.05 -12.51
N TYR A 94 -2.52 10.67 -11.36
CA TYR A 94 -2.39 12.13 -11.19
C TYR A 94 -1.02 12.57 -10.69
N TYR A 95 -0.42 11.78 -9.80
CA TYR A 95 0.83 12.11 -9.10
C TYR A 95 1.56 10.82 -8.71
N LEU A 96 2.82 10.96 -8.32
CA LEU A 96 3.55 9.92 -7.61
C LEU A 96 2.80 9.55 -6.31
N CYS A 97 2.44 8.29 -6.17
CA CYS A 97 1.50 7.82 -5.17
C CYS A 97 1.66 6.31 -4.95
N LEU A 98 1.44 5.86 -3.71
CA LEU A 98 1.33 4.43 -3.38
C LEU A 98 0.31 3.67 -4.25
N MET A 99 -0.71 4.36 -4.78
CA MET A 99 -1.75 3.78 -5.63
C MET A 99 -1.40 3.83 -7.13
N ASN A 100 -0.17 4.15 -7.55
CA ASN A 100 0.17 4.04 -8.96
C ASN A 100 0.16 2.55 -9.39
N GLY A 101 -0.31 2.25 -10.59
CA GLY A 101 -0.16 0.89 -11.13
C GLY A 101 1.31 0.62 -11.47
N ALA A 102 1.75 -0.62 -11.34
CA ALA A 102 3.08 -1.07 -11.75
C ALA A 102 2.97 -2.28 -12.67
N ASN A 103 3.74 -2.26 -13.76
CA ASN A 103 3.89 -3.38 -14.70
C ASN A 103 5.29 -4.00 -14.63
N SER A 104 6.21 -3.43 -13.85
CA SER A 104 7.55 -3.97 -13.60
C SER A 104 7.98 -3.79 -12.15
N GLU A 105 9.03 -4.51 -11.74
CA GLU A 105 9.64 -4.37 -10.40
C GLU A 105 10.22 -2.97 -10.18
N GLU A 106 10.84 -2.39 -11.21
CA GLU A 106 11.42 -1.05 -11.13
C GLU A 106 10.35 0.02 -10.94
N GLU A 107 9.20 -0.13 -11.62
CA GLU A 107 8.06 0.76 -11.42
C GLU A 107 7.51 0.61 -10.00
N MET A 108 7.37 -0.60 -9.47
CA MET A 108 6.92 -0.84 -8.10
C MET A 108 7.88 -0.23 -7.07
N ASP A 109 9.19 -0.44 -7.23
CA ASP A 109 10.21 0.05 -6.30
C ASP A 109 10.36 1.58 -6.33
N GLY A 110 10.04 2.20 -7.46
CA GLY A 110 9.98 3.65 -7.62
C GLY A 110 8.78 4.32 -6.94
N GLN A 111 7.76 3.55 -6.52
CA GLN A 111 6.57 4.10 -5.88
C GLN A 111 6.81 4.44 -4.40
N PRO A 112 6.19 5.51 -3.90
CA PRO A 112 6.34 5.91 -2.51
C PRO A 112 5.37 5.14 -1.59
N LEU A 113 5.67 5.14 -0.28
CA LEU A 113 4.71 4.67 0.74
C LEU A 113 3.57 5.65 1.06
N TYR A 114 3.57 6.86 0.49
CA TYR A 114 2.56 7.88 0.78
C TYR A 114 1.46 7.95 -0.26
N LEU A 115 0.28 8.43 0.17
CA LEU A 115 -0.79 8.81 -0.74
C LEU A 115 -0.62 10.25 -1.21
N CYS A 116 -0.79 10.47 -2.52
CA CYS A 116 -0.89 11.82 -3.05
C CYS A 116 -2.14 12.54 -2.51
N PRO A 117 -2.23 13.87 -2.61
CA PRO A 117 -3.37 14.64 -2.10
C PRO A 117 -4.74 14.16 -2.61
N VAL A 118 -4.80 13.67 -3.86
CA VAL A 118 -6.03 13.14 -4.47
C VAL A 118 -6.45 11.83 -3.78
N CYS A 119 -5.55 10.86 -3.69
CA CYS A 119 -5.88 9.56 -3.06
C CYS A 119 -6.09 9.68 -1.55
N LEU A 120 -5.35 10.56 -0.87
CA LEU A 120 -5.60 10.89 0.53
C LEU A 120 -7.02 11.44 0.74
N ARG A 121 -7.49 12.32 -0.17
CA ARG A 121 -8.86 12.84 -0.12
C ARG A 121 -9.92 11.77 -0.45
N LYS A 122 -9.62 10.85 -1.38
CA LYS A 122 -10.48 9.68 -1.65
C LYS A 122 -10.61 8.81 -0.40
N MET A 123 -9.49 8.49 0.26
CA MET A 123 -9.46 7.72 1.51
C MET A 123 -10.23 8.43 2.63
N TYR A 124 -10.00 9.72 2.83
CA TYR A 124 -10.78 10.54 3.77
C TYR A 124 -12.29 10.43 3.52
N SER A 125 -12.70 10.43 2.26
CA SER A 125 -14.12 10.33 1.88
C SER A 125 -14.67 8.92 2.09
N ALA A 126 -13.86 7.88 1.87
CA ALA A 126 -14.24 6.47 2.01
C ALA A 126 -14.42 6.05 3.48
N MET A 127 -13.58 6.55 4.39
CA MET A 127 -13.65 6.24 5.83
C MET A 127 -14.82 6.92 6.58
N GLY A 128 -15.62 7.75 5.89
CA GLY A 128 -16.86 8.30 6.42
C GLY A 128 -16.74 9.75 6.89
N LYS A 129 -17.87 10.47 6.82
CA LYS A 129 -17.97 11.91 7.14
C LYS A 129 -17.92 12.22 8.63
N GLU A 130 -17.89 11.21 9.50
CA GLU A 130 -17.67 11.41 10.93
C GLU A 130 -16.20 11.76 11.15
N LYS A 131 -15.91 13.07 11.04
CA LYS A 131 -14.59 13.72 11.07
C LYS A 131 -13.71 13.36 12.27
N LYS A 132 -14.19 12.54 13.22
CA LYS A 132 -13.50 12.21 14.47
C LYS A 132 -12.46 11.09 14.33
N HIS A 133 -12.51 10.27 13.27
CA HIS A 133 -11.68 9.07 13.20
C HIS A 133 -10.50 9.15 12.22
N PHE A 134 -10.48 10.11 11.30
CA PHE A 134 -9.35 10.27 10.37
C PHE A 134 -8.48 11.47 10.74
N ASN A 135 -7.44 11.21 11.54
CA ASN A 135 -6.44 12.19 11.91
C ASN A 135 -5.15 11.96 11.10
N VAL A 136 -4.92 12.81 10.10
CA VAL A 136 -3.75 12.70 9.21
C VAL A 136 -2.42 12.91 9.95
N ILE A 137 -2.39 13.79 10.96
CA ILE A 137 -1.18 14.02 11.77
C ILE A 137 -0.85 12.76 12.54
N GLN A 138 -1.83 12.20 13.27
CA GLN A 138 -1.63 10.95 14.01
C GLN A 138 -1.25 9.78 13.10
N MET A 139 -1.87 9.68 11.92
CA MET A 139 -1.53 8.65 10.93
C MET A 139 -0.08 8.80 10.46
N TYR A 140 0.33 10.01 10.08
CA TYR A 140 1.70 10.27 9.61
C TYR A 140 2.74 10.10 10.71
N THR A 141 2.44 10.46 11.96
CA THR A 141 3.33 10.17 13.11
C THR A 141 3.58 8.68 13.23
N LYS A 142 2.51 7.86 13.25
CA LYS A 142 2.64 6.40 13.35
C LYS A 142 3.41 5.78 12.18
N ILE A 143 3.24 6.31 10.97
CA ILE A 143 3.99 5.84 9.80
C ILE A 143 5.45 6.29 9.89
N SER A 144 5.73 7.50 10.36
CA SER A 144 7.09 7.99 10.63
C SER A 144 7.82 7.06 11.60
N ASP A 145 7.20 6.72 12.73
CA ASP A 145 7.76 5.80 13.74
C ASP A 145 8.01 4.40 13.17
N LEU A 146 7.13 3.93 12.27
CA LEU A 146 7.32 2.67 11.56
C LEU A 146 8.53 2.75 10.60
N CYS A 147 8.63 3.81 9.82
CA CYS A 147 9.73 4.03 8.89
C CYS A 147 11.08 4.12 9.61
N GLU A 148 11.12 4.76 10.78
CA GLU A 148 12.32 4.80 11.63
C GLU A 148 12.73 3.39 12.08
N ARG A 149 11.80 2.63 12.66
CA ARG A 149 12.06 1.25 13.14
C ARG A 149 12.47 0.28 12.03
N LEU A 150 11.96 0.48 10.81
CA LEU A 150 12.25 -0.38 9.65
C LEU A 150 13.36 0.17 8.75
N HIS A 151 13.97 1.31 9.11
CA HIS A 151 15.04 1.97 8.35
C HIS A 151 14.64 2.39 6.91
N PHE A 152 13.38 2.78 6.71
CA PHE A 152 12.88 3.36 5.46
C PHE A 152 13.24 4.86 5.40
N LYS A 153 14.51 5.15 5.10
CA LYS A 153 15.10 6.49 5.26
C LYS A 153 14.41 7.56 4.42
N ASP A 154 14.11 7.26 3.16
CA ASP A 154 13.51 8.23 2.24
C ASP A 154 12.06 8.55 2.64
N GLU A 155 11.30 7.53 3.03
CA GLU A 155 9.95 7.68 3.53
C GLU A 155 9.90 8.41 4.87
N LEU A 156 10.80 8.08 5.79
CA LEU A 156 10.94 8.77 7.08
C LEU A 156 11.15 10.27 6.85
N ALA A 157 12.12 10.65 6.00
CA ALA A 157 12.40 12.04 5.67
C ALA A 157 11.16 12.75 5.08
N TRP A 158 10.41 12.06 4.22
CA TRP A 158 9.18 12.60 3.65
C TRP A 158 8.10 12.86 4.72
N TYR A 159 7.83 11.88 5.59
CA TYR A 159 6.82 11.99 6.64
C TYR A 159 7.16 13.04 7.69
N GLU A 160 8.42 13.12 8.14
CA GLU A 160 8.89 14.14 9.06
C GLU A 160 8.71 15.55 8.50
N ASN A 161 9.11 15.76 7.23
CA ASN A 161 8.94 17.04 6.56
C ASN A 161 7.46 17.41 6.44
N ARG A 162 6.60 16.42 6.16
CA ARG A 162 5.17 16.66 6.05
C ARG A 162 4.53 16.99 7.40
N LEU A 163 4.93 16.31 8.48
CA LEU A 163 4.47 16.58 9.84
C LEU A 163 4.85 17.99 10.31
N LYS A 164 6.09 18.44 10.03
CA LYS A 164 6.53 19.82 10.33
C LYS A 164 5.63 20.87 9.69
N LEU A 165 5.18 20.64 8.45
CA LEU A 165 4.28 21.56 7.76
C LEU A 165 2.86 21.52 8.33
N LEU A 166 2.34 20.34 8.66
CA LEU A 166 0.98 20.18 9.17
C LEU A 166 0.82 20.74 10.59
N ASN A 167 1.84 20.57 11.45
CA ASN A 167 1.80 21.09 12.82
C ASN A 167 1.83 22.63 12.83
N LYS A 168 2.62 23.26 11.95
CA LYS A 168 2.60 24.73 11.80
C LYS A 168 1.20 25.26 11.49
N VAL A 169 0.49 24.61 10.56
CA VAL A 169 -0.88 25.00 10.18
C VAL A 169 -1.91 24.69 11.28
N ALA A 170 -1.62 23.78 12.20
CA ALA A 170 -2.51 23.45 13.31
C ALA A 170 -2.37 24.42 14.49
N ASP A 171 -1.21 25.06 14.61
CA ASP A 171 -0.89 26.05 15.65
C ASP A 171 -1.30 27.48 15.26
N ASP A 172 -1.58 27.74 13.97
CA ASP A 172 -2.09 29.00 13.40
C ASP A 172 -3.64 29.07 13.41
#